data_AF-A0A6S6T413-F1
#
_entry.id   AF-A0A6S6T413-F1
#
_cell.length_a   1.000
_cell.length_b   1.000
_cell.length_c   1.000
_cell.angle_alpha   90.00
_cell.angle_beta   90.00
_cell.angle_gamma   90.00
#
_symmetry.space_group_name_H-M   'P 1'
#
loop_
_entity.id
_entity.type
_entity.pdbx_description
1 polymer ?
#
loop_
_entity_poly.entity_id
_entity_poly.type
_entity_poly.pdbx_seq_one_letter_code
_entity_poly.pdbx_strand_id
1 'polypeptide(L)'
;MKKGWLLTLSLLLCSGAASAQQWEAKCTDGKNLHYLQTINGPGYLYMTVTLPDNTQRVFPYARLKQTMFNGEAVCGEILNGLKTRSNRPATQFCVNSKSRLIYLKHQDPMESQPQSSGKFCTATVLKR
;
A
#
# COMPACT_ATOMS: atom_id res chain seq x y z
N MET A 1 47.43 27.53 36.35
CA MET A 1 47.06 26.09 36.36
C MET A 1 45.68 26.00 37.00
N LYS A 2 44.58 25.47 36.46
CA LYS A 2 44.28 24.62 35.31
C LYS A 2 42.92 25.10 34.73
N LYS A 3 42.90 25.49 33.44
CA LYS A 3 41.68 25.61 32.64
C LYS A 3 41.58 24.32 31.84
N GLY A 4 40.45 23.65 31.93
CA GLY A 4 40.20 22.46 31.14
C GLY A 4 39.10 21.70 31.82
N TRP A 5 38.07 21.40 31.03
CA TRP A 5 37.06 20.35 31.17
C TRP A 5 35.73 20.88 30.62
N LEU A 6 35.74 21.21 29.34
CA LEU A 6 34.54 21.31 28.51
C LEU A 6 34.93 20.82 27.13
N LEU A 7 34.87 19.51 26.90
CA LEU A 7 34.95 18.92 25.55
C LEU A 7 34.62 17.42 25.65
N THR A 8 33.35 17.08 25.84
CA THR A 8 32.80 15.78 25.44
C THR A 8 31.28 15.82 25.57
N LEU A 9 30.57 16.23 24.51
CA LEU A 9 29.25 15.67 24.13
C LEU A 9 28.78 16.26 22.79
N SER A 10 29.50 15.95 21.70
CA SER A 10 29.08 16.33 20.33
C SER A 10 28.81 15.12 19.44
N LEU A 11 28.67 13.93 20.04
CA LEU A 11 28.46 12.65 19.35
C LEU A 11 27.12 12.04 19.76
N LEU A 12 26.03 12.76 19.48
CA LEU A 12 24.75 12.13 19.15
C LEU A 12 24.52 12.50 17.68
N LEU A 13 25.32 11.89 16.80
CA LEU A 13 24.85 10.81 15.93
C LEU A 13 23.56 11.25 15.24
N CYS A 14 23.75 11.70 14.00
CA CYS A 14 22.72 11.79 12.99
C CYS A 14 21.88 10.51 13.05
N SER A 15 20.72 10.58 13.72
CA SER A 15 19.64 9.63 13.54
C SER A 15 19.27 9.74 12.08
N GLY A 16 19.88 8.89 11.25
CA GLY A 16 19.56 8.78 9.86
C GLY A 16 18.06 8.56 9.80
N ALA A 17 17.33 9.58 9.32
CA ALA A 17 16.00 9.37 8.83
C ALA A 17 16.17 8.39 7.66
N ALA A 18 16.08 7.08 7.97
CA ALA A 18 15.92 6.06 6.96
C ALA A 18 14.71 6.52 6.15
N SER A 19 14.96 7.04 4.95
CA SER A 19 13.93 7.64 4.12
C SER A 19 12.88 6.56 3.91
N ALA A 20 11.72 6.77 4.52
CA ALA A 20 10.68 5.75 4.54
C ALA A 20 10.13 5.65 3.12
N GLN A 21 10.58 4.63 2.39
CA GLN A 21 10.24 4.47 0.98
C GLN A 21 8.72 4.40 0.82
N GLN A 22 8.16 5.26 -0.02
CA GLN A 22 6.73 5.34 -0.27
C GLN A 22 6.41 4.75 -1.64
N TRP A 23 5.40 3.90 -1.68
CA TRP A 23 4.89 3.28 -2.88
C TRP A 23 3.50 3.83 -3.18
N GLU A 24 3.32 4.25 -4.42
CA GLU A 24 2.05 4.69 -4.97
C GLU A 24 1.74 3.86 -6.21
N ALA A 25 0.50 3.43 -6.37
CA ALA A 25 0.07 2.80 -7.61
C ALA A 25 -1.34 3.20 -8.01
N LYS A 26 -1.58 3.36 -9.30
CA LYS A 26 -2.88 3.74 -9.85
C LYS A 26 -3.19 2.89 -11.07
N CYS A 27 -4.38 2.29 -11.10
CA CYS A 27 -4.83 1.55 -12.27
C CYS A 27 -4.94 2.44 -13.52
N THR A 28 -4.66 1.86 -14.68
CA THR A 28 -4.61 2.55 -15.99
C THR A 28 -5.58 1.97 -17.00
N ASP A 29 -6.26 0.87 -16.67
CA ASP A 29 -7.19 0.13 -17.53
C ASP A 29 -8.66 0.47 -17.24
N GLY A 30 -8.93 1.69 -16.80
CA GLY A 30 -10.28 2.17 -16.47
C GLY A 30 -10.81 1.69 -15.12
N LYS A 31 -10.06 0.86 -14.37
CA LYS A 31 -10.39 0.56 -12.98
C LYS A 31 -9.96 1.74 -12.11
N ASN A 32 -10.82 2.15 -11.18
CA ASN A 32 -10.62 3.36 -10.38
C ASN A 32 -9.91 3.12 -9.04
N LEU A 33 -8.97 2.17 -8.98
CA LEU A 33 -8.26 1.84 -7.74
C LEU A 33 -6.93 2.60 -7.67
N HIS A 34 -6.66 3.15 -6.49
CA HIS A 34 -5.44 3.85 -6.13
C HIS A 34 -4.88 3.26 -4.83
N TYR A 35 -3.56 3.20 -4.73
CA TYR A 35 -2.83 2.62 -3.62
C TYR A 35 -1.74 3.57 -3.15
N LEU A 36 -1.59 3.66 -1.83
CA LEU A 36 -0.53 4.43 -1.18
C LEU A 36 -0.04 3.69 0.06
N GLN A 37 1.26 3.50 0.20
CA GLN A 37 1.84 2.87 1.38
C GLN A 37 3.28 3.29 1.60
N THR A 38 3.62 3.55 2.85
CA THR A 38 5.03 3.61 3.28
C THR A 38 5.50 2.19 3.61
N ILE A 39 6.67 1.78 3.11
CA ILE A 39 7.22 0.46 3.39
C ILE A 39 7.40 0.28 4.90
N ASN A 40 6.95 -0.87 5.41
CA ASN A 40 6.83 -1.20 6.84
C ASN A 40 5.85 -0.32 7.62
N GLY A 41 5.12 0.58 6.96
CA GLY A 41 4.07 1.41 7.51
C GLY A 41 2.66 0.97 7.09
N PRO A 42 1.64 1.76 7.46
CA PRO A 42 0.27 1.51 7.03
C PRO A 42 0.12 1.75 5.52
N GLY A 43 -0.68 0.91 4.87
CA GLY A 43 -1.11 1.12 3.50
C GLY A 43 -2.59 1.47 3.41
N TYR A 44 -2.96 2.12 2.31
CA TYR A 44 -4.32 2.55 2.04
C TYR A 44 -4.68 2.30 0.58
N LEU A 45 -5.90 1.81 0.38
CA LEU A 45 -6.55 1.75 -0.91
C LEU A 45 -7.61 2.83 -0.98
N TYR A 46 -7.69 3.50 -2.12
CA TYR A 46 -8.71 4.50 -2.42
C TYR A 46 -9.40 4.12 -3.74
N MET A 47 -10.67 4.48 -3.84
CA MET A 47 -11.44 4.28 -5.06
C MET A 47 -12.04 5.61 -5.54
N THR A 48 -11.84 5.90 -6.82
CA THR A 48 -12.52 7.02 -7.47
C THR A 48 -13.90 6.57 -7.93
N VAL A 49 -14.94 7.26 -7.49
CA VAL A 49 -16.34 6.97 -7.83
C VAL A 49 -16.93 8.17 -8.55
N THR A 50 -17.60 7.91 -9.68
CA THR A 50 -18.45 8.89 -10.35
C THR A 50 -19.81 8.92 -9.66
N LEU A 51 -20.18 10.07 -9.13
CA LEU A 51 -21.47 10.30 -8.47
C LEU A 51 -22.59 10.53 -9.51
N PRO A 52 -23.88 10.49 -9.10
CA PRO A 52 -25.01 10.71 -10.01
C PRO A 52 -25.01 12.08 -10.73
N ASP A 53 -24.34 13.08 -10.15
CA ASP A 53 -24.14 14.41 -10.72
C ASP A 53 -22.95 14.49 -11.69
N ASN A 54 -22.39 13.35 -12.09
CA ASN A 54 -21.18 13.20 -12.90
C ASN A 54 -19.90 13.77 -12.27
N THR A 55 -19.90 14.11 -10.98
CA THR A 55 -18.67 14.51 -10.29
C THR A 55 -17.87 13.29 -9.86
N GLN A 56 -16.53 13.37 -9.90
CA GLN A 56 -15.65 12.33 -9.41
C GLN A 56 -15.22 12.62 -7.98
N ARG A 57 -15.33 11.64 -7.08
CA ARG A 57 -14.83 11.72 -5.71
C ARG A 57 -13.97 10.52 -5.36
N VAL A 58 -12.93 10.78 -4.58
CA VAL A 58 -12.02 9.74 -4.05
C VAL A 58 -12.49 9.36 -2.66
N PHE A 59 -12.72 8.06 -2.45
CA PHE A 59 -13.12 7.52 -1.15
C PHE A 59 -12.07 6.54 -0.63
N PRO A 60 -11.78 6.55 0.68
CA PRO A 60 -10.99 5.47 1.29
C PRO A 60 -11.75 4.15 1.12
N TYR A 61 -11.09 3.18 0.51
CA TYR A 61 -11.67 1.86 0.21
C TYR A 61 -11.26 0.83 1.27
N ALA A 62 -9.98 0.78 1.64
CA ALA A 62 -9.50 -0.14 2.66
C ALA A 62 -8.17 0.30 3.28
N ARG A 63 -7.89 -0.21 4.48
CA ARG A 63 -6.55 -0.19 5.08
C ARG A 63 -5.82 -1.50 4.79
N LEU A 64 -4.52 -1.39 4.60
CA LEU A 64 -3.62 -2.50 4.34
C LEU A 64 -2.60 -2.64 5.47
N LYS A 65 -2.38 -3.87 5.91
CA LYS A 65 -1.24 -4.25 6.74
C LYS A 65 -0.21 -4.94 5.85
N GLN A 66 1.00 -4.38 5.74
CA GLN A 66 2.05 -5.00 4.95
C GLN A 66 2.33 -6.44 5.43
N THR A 67 2.38 -7.37 4.50
CA THR A 67 2.71 -8.78 4.76
C THR A 67 3.96 -9.23 4.05
N MET A 68 4.32 -8.58 2.93
CA MET A 68 5.52 -8.91 2.18
C MET A 68 6.07 -7.67 1.47
N PHE A 69 7.40 -7.58 1.42
CA PHE A 69 8.13 -6.65 0.57
C PHE A 69 9.42 -7.31 0.11
N ASN A 70 9.73 -7.23 -1.20
CA ASN A 70 10.96 -7.79 -1.77
C ASN A 70 11.69 -6.82 -2.72
N GLY A 71 11.38 -5.52 -2.67
CA GLY A 71 11.95 -4.49 -3.55
C GLY A 71 11.24 -4.35 -4.91
N GLU A 72 10.72 -5.45 -5.48
CA GLU A 72 9.94 -5.43 -6.73
C GLU A 72 8.43 -5.38 -6.49
N ALA A 73 7.97 -6.01 -5.41
CA ALA A 73 6.57 -6.11 -5.04
C ALA A 73 6.35 -5.79 -3.55
N VAL A 74 5.16 -5.28 -3.27
CA VAL A 74 4.62 -5.07 -1.93
C VAL A 74 3.27 -5.79 -1.87
N CYS A 75 3.06 -6.61 -0.85
CA CYS A 75 1.75 -7.17 -0.55
C CYS A 75 1.28 -6.73 0.83
N GLY A 76 -0.03 -6.60 0.98
CA GLY A 76 -0.69 -6.29 2.24
C GLY A 76 -2.01 -7.04 2.39
N GLU A 77 -2.30 -7.42 3.63
CA GLU A 77 -3.61 -7.91 4.03
C GLU A 77 -4.61 -6.75 4.10
N ILE A 78 -5.81 -6.95 3.55
CA ILE A 78 -6.89 -5.98 3.58
C ILE A 78 -7.63 -6.13 4.91
N LEU A 79 -7.52 -5.13 5.80
CA LEU A 79 -8.09 -5.20 7.15
C LEU A 79 -9.60 -4.93 7.20
N ASN A 80 -10.07 -3.96 6.42
CA ASN A 80 -11.46 -3.46 6.47
C ASN A 80 -12.07 -3.36 5.07
N GLY A 81 -11.93 -4.40 4.24
CA GLY A 81 -12.42 -4.38 2.86
C GLY A 81 -13.96 -4.42 2.79
N LEU A 82 -14.58 -3.50 2.05
CA LEU A 82 -15.99 -3.62 1.67
C LEU A 82 -16.16 -4.70 0.59
N LYS A 83 -17.29 -5.41 0.60
CA LYS A 83 -17.62 -6.49 -0.35
C LYS A 83 -17.41 -6.02 -1.79
N THR A 84 -16.68 -6.79 -2.58
CA THR A 84 -16.52 -6.53 -4.02
C THR A 84 -17.83 -6.83 -4.76
N ARG A 85 -17.97 -6.36 -6.02
CA ARG A 85 -19.13 -6.71 -6.89
C ARG A 85 -19.32 -8.22 -7.08
N SER A 86 -18.28 -9.02 -6.87
CA SER A 86 -18.34 -10.48 -6.96
C SER A 86 -18.84 -11.15 -5.68
N ASN A 87 -19.27 -10.39 -4.67
CA ASN A 87 -19.62 -10.82 -3.30
C ASN A 87 -18.53 -11.59 -2.54
N ARG A 88 -17.34 -11.79 -3.14
CA ARG A 88 -16.17 -12.34 -2.48
C ARG A 88 -15.33 -11.23 -1.88
N PRO A 89 -15.03 -11.26 -0.57
CA PRO A 89 -14.13 -10.30 0.05
C PRO A 89 -12.71 -10.49 -0.51
N ALA A 90 -12.09 -9.38 -0.91
CA ALA A 90 -10.66 -9.36 -1.18
C ALA A 90 -9.93 -9.34 0.17
N THR A 91 -8.94 -10.21 0.33
CA THR A 91 -8.20 -10.40 1.59
C THR A 91 -6.73 -10.03 1.47
N GLN A 92 -6.19 -10.01 0.25
CA GLN A 92 -4.84 -9.53 0.00
C GLN A 92 -4.79 -8.64 -1.23
N PHE A 93 -3.98 -7.60 -1.12
CA PHE A 93 -3.58 -6.73 -2.22
C PHE A 93 -2.08 -6.90 -2.45
N CYS A 94 -1.67 -6.97 -3.72
CA CYS A 94 -0.26 -6.93 -4.09
C CYS A 94 -0.05 -5.98 -5.26
N VAL A 95 1.01 -5.17 -5.19
CA VAL A 95 1.50 -4.37 -6.30
C VAL A 95 2.87 -4.85 -6.69
N ASN A 96 3.13 -4.98 -8.00
CA ASN A 96 4.44 -5.31 -8.53
C ASN A 96 4.88 -4.21 -9.51
N SER A 97 5.99 -3.56 -9.18
CA SER A 97 6.54 -2.43 -9.94
C SER A 97 7.13 -2.81 -11.29
N LYS A 98 7.69 -4.01 -11.42
CA LYS A 98 8.35 -4.50 -12.63
C LYS A 98 7.33 -4.88 -13.71
N SER A 99 6.33 -5.66 -13.30
CA SER A 99 5.22 -6.07 -14.18
C SER A 99 4.17 -4.98 -14.35
N ARG A 100 4.16 -3.94 -13.49
CA ARG A 100 3.17 -2.86 -13.51
C ARG A 100 1.74 -3.38 -13.31
N LEU A 101 1.60 -4.35 -12.41
CA LEU A 101 0.33 -5.03 -12.13
C LEU A 101 -0.07 -4.88 -10.67
N ILE A 102 -1.37 -4.71 -10.47
CA ILE A 102 -2.02 -4.89 -9.18
C ILE A 102 -2.75 -6.23 -9.22
N TYR A 103 -2.55 -7.03 -8.18
CA TYR A 103 -3.21 -8.30 -7.95
C TYR A 103 -4.09 -8.21 -6.72
N LEU A 104 -5.24 -8.89 -6.77
CA LEU A 104 -6.09 -9.10 -5.61
C LEU A 104 -6.25 -10.60 -5.38
N LYS A 105 -6.16 -11.00 -4.11
CA LYS A 105 -6.50 -12.33 -3.65
C LYS A 105 -7.86 -12.27 -2.98
N HIS A 106 -8.77 -13.16 -3.37
CA HIS A 106 -10.09 -13.30 -2.79
C HIS A 106 -10.16 -14.53 -1.89
N GLN A 107 -10.95 -14.42 -0.83
CA GLN A 107 -11.30 -15.54 0.04
C GLN A 107 -12.80 -15.77 -0.06
N ASP A 108 -13.21 -17.03 -0.19
CA ASP A 108 -14.61 -17.37 -0.08
C ASP A 108 -15.05 -17.19 1.38
N PRO A 109 -16.22 -16.59 1.66
CA PRO A 109 -16.71 -16.43 3.03
C PRO A 109 -16.79 -17.74 3.82
N MET A 110 -16.97 -18.89 3.15
CA MET A 110 -17.05 -20.20 3.80
C MET A 110 -15.69 -20.89 3.99
N GLU A 111 -14.61 -20.30 3.48
CA GLU A 111 -13.28 -20.88 3.51
C GLU A 111 -12.35 -20.10 4.42
N SER A 112 -11.45 -20.81 5.10
CA SER A 112 -10.47 -20.20 6.02
C SER A 112 -9.23 -19.65 5.33
N GLN A 113 -8.97 -20.05 4.09
CA GLN A 113 -7.78 -19.64 3.34
C GLN A 113 -8.17 -18.95 2.03
N PRO A 114 -7.49 -17.87 1.63
CA PRO A 114 -7.74 -17.24 0.34
C PRO A 114 -7.30 -18.16 -0.80
N GLN A 115 -8.21 -18.48 -1.73
CA GLN A 115 -7.97 -19.51 -2.76
C GLN A 115 -7.67 -18.96 -4.15
N SER A 116 -8.13 -17.75 -4.51
CA SER A 116 -7.97 -17.23 -5.87
C SER A 116 -7.18 -15.91 -5.88
N SER A 117 -6.02 -15.91 -6.54
CA SER A 117 -5.27 -14.70 -6.90
C SER A 117 -5.50 -14.41 -8.38
N GLY A 118 -5.79 -13.15 -8.71
CA GLY A 118 -5.96 -12.72 -10.09
C GLY A 118 -5.36 -11.35 -10.34
N LYS A 119 -4.92 -11.12 -11.58
CA LYS A 119 -4.63 -9.77 -12.06
C LYS A 119 -5.87 -8.92 -11.86
N PHE A 120 -5.78 -7.90 -11.02
CA PHE A 120 -6.84 -6.92 -10.88
C PHE A 120 -6.72 -5.87 -11.98
N CYS A 121 -5.58 -5.20 -12.11
CA CYS A 121 -5.41 -4.16 -13.12
C CYS A 121 -3.97 -3.98 -13.58
N THR A 122 -3.81 -3.33 -14.72
CA THR A 122 -2.53 -2.72 -15.11
C THR A 122 -2.41 -1.36 -14.43
N ALA A 123 -1.25 -1.03 -13.87
CA ALA A 123 -1.07 0.15 -13.03
C ALA A 123 0.22 0.92 -13.34
N THR A 124 0.21 2.23 -13.14
CA THR A 124 1.46 2.97 -12.89
C THR A 124 1.91 2.67 -11.46
N VAL A 125 3.22 2.57 -11.26
CA VAL A 125 3.82 2.36 -9.92
C VAL A 125 4.94 3.35 -9.74
N LEU A 126 4.86 4.16 -8.69
CA LEU A 126 5.86 5.15 -8.30
C LEU A 126 6.45 4.75 -6.95
N LYS A 127 7.78 4.87 -6.83
CA LYS A 127 8.53 4.66 -5.59
C LYS A 127 9.23 5.98 -5.26
N ARG A 128 9.03 6.50 -4.05
CA ARG A 128 9.62 7.76 -3.58
C ARG A 128 10.36 7.54 -2.27
#